data_AF-A0A7S3L9H8-F1
#
_entry.id   AF-A0A7S3L9H8-F1
#
_cell.length_a   1.000
_cell.length_b   1.000
_cell.length_c   1.000
_cell.angle_alpha   90.00
_cell.angle_beta   90.00
_cell.angle_gamma   90.00
#
_symmetry.space_group_name_H-M   'P 1'
#
loop_
_entity.id
_entity.type
_entity.pdbx_description
1 polymer ?
#
loop_
_entity_poly.entity_id
_entity_poly.type
_entity_poly.pdbx_seq_one_letter_code
_entity_poly.pdbx_strand_id
1 'polypeptide(L)'
;NAKSSKEALAVLQRMNDLNIEIQRIHYTTAISTCGKNNDWHAVMDLLREMEGEKGIQATVVTYNAVLDAYAKTGMWKKAMKLLQNMPLQGIQPDARSYQAVLYAFKVAGKGKE
;
A
#
# COMPACT_ATOMS: atom_id res chain seq x y z
N ASN A 1 4.31 -6.72 12.84
CA ASN A 1 5.71 -6.59 13.29
C ASN A 1 6.56 -6.21 12.08
N ALA A 2 7.40 -5.18 12.18
CA ALA A 2 8.33 -4.75 11.11
C ALA A 2 9.22 -5.88 10.53
N LYS A 3 9.46 -6.96 11.29
CA LYS A 3 10.19 -8.14 10.84
C LYS A 3 9.58 -8.75 9.56
N SER A 4 8.27 -8.94 9.52
CA SER A 4 7.59 -9.55 8.37
C SER A 4 7.60 -8.67 7.13
N SER A 5 7.66 -7.33 7.27
CA SER A 5 7.85 -6.42 6.13
C SER A 5 9.23 -6.59 5.50
N LYS A 6 10.28 -6.62 6.33
CA LYS A 6 11.66 -6.79 5.86
C LYS A 6 11.85 -8.15 5.17
N GLU A 7 11.25 -9.20 5.72
CA GLU A 7 11.26 -10.53 5.11
C GLU A 7 10.56 -10.54 3.74
N ALA A 8 9.39 -9.90 3.61
CA ALA A 8 8.69 -9.80 2.34
C ALA A 8 9.51 -9.07 1.26
N LEU A 9 10.18 -7.98 1.62
CA LEU A 9 11.09 -7.24 0.72
C LEU A 9 12.31 -8.08 0.33
N ALA A 10 12.92 -8.79 1.29
CA ALA A 10 14.06 -9.66 1.02
C ALA A 10 13.71 -10.81 0.07
N VAL A 11 12.50 -11.35 0.17
CA VAL A 11 12.00 -12.38 -0.78
C VAL A 11 11.86 -11.80 -2.18
N LEU A 12 11.28 -10.60 -2.34
CA LEU A 12 11.18 -9.94 -3.65
C LEU A 12 12.57 -9.66 -4.26
N GLN A 13 13.51 -9.16 -3.46
CA GLN A 13 14.87 -8.93 -3.92
C GLN A 13 15.52 -10.23 -4.40
N ARG A 14 15.39 -11.31 -3.62
CA ARG A 14 15.92 -12.61 -3.99
C ARG A 14 15.30 -13.16 -5.28
N MET A 15 14.02 -12.90 -5.53
CA MET A 15 13.39 -13.29 -6.79
C MET A 15 14.02 -12.55 -7.97
N ASN A 16 14.29 -11.24 -7.84
CA ASN A 16 15.03 -10.48 -8.85
C ASN A 16 16.46 -11.03 -9.04
N ASP A 17 17.20 -11.28 -7.96
CA ASP A 17 18.59 -11.76 -8.03
C ASP A 17 18.71 -13.14 -8.70
N LEU A 18 17.67 -13.97 -8.57
CA LEU A 18 17.57 -15.29 -9.20
C LEU A 18 16.95 -15.23 -10.61
N ASN A 19 16.71 -14.04 -11.17
CA ASN A 19 16.00 -13.83 -12.44
C ASN A 19 14.63 -14.52 -12.52
N ILE A 20 13.95 -14.64 -11.37
CA ILE A 20 12.58 -15.15 -11.31
C ILE A 20 11.64 -14.00 -11.64
N GLU A 21 10.75 -14.22 -12.61
CA GLU A 21 9.78 -13.21 -13.04
C GLU A 21 8.84 -12.80 -11.89
N ILE A 22 8.91 -11.53 -11.50
CA ILE A 22 8.02 -10.98 -10.48
C ILE A 22 6.70 -10.59 -11.14
N GLN A 23 5.62 -11.14 -10.63
CA GLN A 23 4.26 -10.90 -11.08
C GLN A 23 3.48 -10.05 -10.06
N ARG A 24 2.32 -9.57 -10.50
CA ARG A 24 1.35 -8.81 -9.70
C ARG A 24 1.04 -9.41 -8.32
N ILE A 25 0.93 -10.73 -8.22
CA ILE A 25 0.60 -11.40 -6.95
C ILE A 25 1.71 -11.24 -5.91
N HIS A 26 2.99 -11.25 -6.34
CA HIS A 26 4.14 -11.09 -5.46
C HIS A 26 4.16 -9.67 -4.87
N TYR A 27 4.01 -8.64 -5.70
CA TYR A 27 3.89 -7.24 -5.23
C TYR A 27 2.69 -7.03 -4.33
N THR A 28 1.51 -7.52 -4.72
CA THR A 28 0.29 -7.36 -3.92
C THR A 28 0.44 -7.98 -2.53
N THR A 29 1.11 -9.13 -2.44
CA THR A 29 1.39 -9.82 -1.17
C THR A 29 2.39 -9.04 -0.30
N ALA A 30 3.48 -8.55 -0.89
CA ALA A 30 4.48 -7.75 -0.17
C ALA A 30 3.88 -6.42 0.33
N ILE A 31 3.17 -5.70 -0.53
CA ILE A 31 2.48 -4.44 -0.19
C ILE A 31 1.45 -4.68 0.92
N SER A 32 0.64 -5.74 0.82
CA SER A 32 -0.33 -6.07 1.87
C SER A 32 0.35 -6.39 3.21
N THR A 33 1.50 -7.05 3.17
CA THR A 33 2.28 -7.38 4.37
C THR A 33 2.87 -6.12 5.01
N CYS A 34 3.47 -5.24 4.21
CA CYS A 34 4.01 -3.96 4.68
C CYS A 34 2.91 -3.04 5.23
N GLY A 35 1.74 -2.96 4.57
CA GLY A 35 0.60 -2.15 5.01
C GLY A 35 -0.03 -2.65 6.32
N LYS A 36 -0.07 -3.96 6.53
CA LYS A 36 -0.46 -4.53 7.84
C LYS A 36 0.47 -4.08 8.96
N ASN A 37 1.77 -3.97 8.67
CA ASN A 37 2.81 -3.57 9.61
C ASN A 37 3.00 -2.06 9.75
N ASN A 38 2.15 -1.25 9.12
CA ASN A 38 2.21 0.22 9.15
C ASN A 38 3.49 0.80 8.52
N ASP A 39 4.14 0.05 7.63
CA ASP A 39 5.33 0.50 6.91
C ASP A 39 4.90 1.19 5.60
N TRP A 40 4.40 2.41 5.73
CA TRP A 40 3.86 3.16 4.60
C TRP A 40 4.94 3.57 3.58
N HIS A 41 6.20 3.69 4.01
CA HIS A 41 7.32 3.96 3.10
C HIS A 41 7.52 2.78 2.15
N ALA A 42 7.70 1.57 2.69
CA ALA A 42 7.86 0.36 1.88
C ALA A 42 6.67 0.12 0.95
N VAL A 43 5.44 0.35 1.44
CA VAL A 43 4.23 0.21 0.62
C VAL A 43 4.24 1.15 -0.59
N MET A 44 4.67 2.40 -0.40
CA MET A 44 4.73 3.40 -1.47
C MET A 44 5.84 3.13 -2.47
N ASP A 45 7.00 2.69 -1.99
CA ASP A 45 8.13 2.36 -2.86
C ASP A 45 7.80 1.15 -3.73
N LEU A 46 7.20 0.10 -3.14
CA LEU A 46 6.73 -1.06 -3.89
C LEU A 46 5.63 -0.73 -4.90
N LEU A 47 4.71 0.18 -4.57
CA LEU A 47 3.67 0.60 -5.52
C LEU A 47 4.28 1.33 -6.73
N ARG A 48 5.26 2.22 -6.49
CA ARG A 48 5.97 2.94 -7.56
C ARG A 48 6.81 2.01 -8.43
N GLU A 49 7.51 1.06 -7.83
CA GLU A 49 8.27 0.04 -8.56
C GLU A 49 7.33 -0.80 -9.42
N MET A 50 6.22 -1.28 -8.84
CA MET A 50 5.21 -2.08 -9.52
C MET A 50 4.63 -1.36 -10.74
N GLU A 51 4.15 -0.13 -10.58
CA GLU A 51 3.48 0.61 -11.67
C GLU A 51 4.48 1.27 -12.65
N GLY A 52 5.60 1.80 -12.14
CA GLY A 52 6.54 2.60 -12.93
C GLY A 52 7.65 1.79 -13.59
N GLU A 53 8.37 0.97 -12.82
CA GLU A 53 9.54 0.24 -13.33
C GLU A 53 9.14 -1.07 -14.01
N LYS A 54 8.16 -1.77 -13.44
CA LYS A 54 7.70 -3.07 -13.96
C LYS A 54 6.48 -2.98 -14.86
N GLY A 55 5.77 -1.84 -14.88
CA GLY A 55 4.54 -1.67 -15.67
C GLY A 55 3.41 -2.61 -15.26
N ILE A 56 3.43 -3.12 -14.03
CA ILE A 56 2.44 -4.06 -13.52
C ILE A 56 1.28 -3.26 -12.92
N GLN A 57 0.07 -3.53 -13.41
CA GLN A 57 -1.12 -2.83 -12.93
C GLN A 57 -1.47 -3.24 -11.50
N ALA A 58 -1.55 -2.25 -10.61
CA ALA A 58 -2.04 -2.42 -9.25
C ALA A 58 -3.55 -2.73 -9.20
N THR A 59 -4.00 -3.25 -8.07
CA THR A 59 -5.40 -3.65 -7.86
C THR A 59 -6.02 -2.86 -6.72
N VAL A 60 -7.34 -2.96 -6.55
CA VAL A 60 -8.04 -2.38 -5.38
C VAL A 60 -7.44 -2.86 -4.06
N VAL A 61 -6.97 -4.12 -3.99
CA VAL A 61 -6.30 -4.67 -2.80
C VAL A 61 -4.98 -3.95 -2.53
N THR A 62 -4.20 -3.68 -3.57
CA THR A 62 -2.94 -2.95 -3.48
C THR A 62 -3.15 -1.53 -2.96
N TYR A 63 -4.13 -0.80 -3.51
CA TYR A 63 -4.47 0.55 -3.06
C TYR A 63 -5.04 0.57 -1.64
N ASN A 64 -5.87 -0.41 -1.28
CA ASN A 64 -6.40 -0.54 0.07
C ASN A 64 -5.30 -0.76 1.12
N ALA A 65 -4.26 -1.52 0.80
CA ALA A 65 -3.12 -1.68 1.70
C ALA A 65 -2.35 -0.37 1.93
N VAL A 66 -2.25 0.48 0.90
CA VAL A 66 -1.65 1.82 1.01
C VAL A 66 -2.53 2.74 1.84
N LEU A 67 -3.85 2.73 1.60
CA LEU A 67 -4.83 3.49 2.38
C LEU A 67 -4.78 3.09 3.86
N ASP A 68 -4.71 1.80 4.17
CA ASP A 68 -4.60 1.30 5.55
C ASP A 68 -3.32 1.80 6.24
N ALA A 69 -2.20 1.83 5.52
CA ALA A 69 -0.93 2.34 6.06
C ALA A 69 -1.02 3.86 6.35
N TYR A 70 -1.64 4.64 5.47
CA TYR A 70 -1.90 6.06 5.73
C TYR A 70 -2.89 6.28 6.87
N ALA A 71 -3.90 5.44 6.99
CA ALA A 71 -4.93 5.58 8.00
C ALA A 71 -4.39 5.33 9.41
N LYS A 72 -3.58 4.29 9.58
CA LYS A 72 -2.91 3.96 10.85
C LYS A 72 -1.86 4.98 11.29
N THR A 73 -1.31 5.75 10.36
CA THR A 73 -0.38 6.86 10.64
C THR A 73 -1.08 8.21 10.79
N GLY A 74 -2.42 8.27 10.67
CA GLY A 74 -3.18 9.53 10.75
C GLY A 74 -2.96 10.47 9.56
N MET A 75 -2.35 10.00 8.46
CA MET A 75 -2.08 10.79 7.26
C MET A 75 -3.34 10.96 6.38
N TRP A 76 -4.43 11.45 6.97
CA TRP A 76 -5.75 11.55 6.32
C TRP A 76 -5.74 12.32 5.00
N LYS A 77 -4.91 13.37 4.86
CA LYS A 77 -4.79 14.13 3.60
C LYS A 77 -4.27 13.26 2.46
N LYS A 78 -3.27 12.42 2.74
CA LYS A 78 -2.71 11.47 1.76
C LYS A 78 -3.72 10.36 1.46
N ALA A 79 -4.38 9.83 2.48
CA ALA A 79 -5.42 8.81 2.32
C ALA A 79 -6.57 9.32 1.44
N MET A 80 -7.08 10.53 1.70
CA MET A 80 -8.15 11.15 0.91
C MET A 80 -7.73 11.39 -0.54
N LYS A 81 -6.53 11.93 -0.76
CA LYS A 81 -5.99 12.15 -2.11
C LYS A 81 -5.85 10.83 -2.87
N LEU A 82 -5.36 9.77 -2.21
CA LEU A 82 -5.23 8.47 -2.83
C LEU A 82 -6.60 7.89 -3.23
N LEU A 83 -7.60 7.98 -2.34
CA LEU A 83 -8.97 7.54 -2.61
C LEU A 83 -9.56 8.26 -3.84
N GLN A 84 -9.37 9.57 -3.96
CA GLN A 84 -9.83 10.37 -5.10
C GLN A 84 -9.10 10.03 -6.40
N ASN A 85 -7.85 9.60 -6.31
CA ASN A 85 -7.03 9.27 -7.48
C ASN A 85 -7.29 7.84 -8.01
N MET A 86 -7.83 6.92 -7.21
CA MET A 86 -8.08 5.54 -7.63
C MET A 86 -8.87 5.43 -8.95
N PRO A 87 -9.99 6.16 -9.16
CA PRO A 87 -10.72 6.11 -10.43
C PRO A 87 -9.90 6.62 -11.62
N LEU A 88 -9.01 7.58 -11.41
CA LEU A 88 -8.10 8.09 -12.45
C LEU A 88 -7.06 7.05 -12.88
N GLN A 89 -6.80 6.06 -12.02
CA GLN A 89 -5.96 4.90 -12.31
C GLN A 89 -6.78 3.69 -12.80
N GLY A 90 -8.06 3.89 -13.11
CA GLY A 90 -8.97 2.82 -13.55
C GLY A 90 -9.39 1.84 -12.45
N ILE A 91 -9.17 2.18 -11.18
CA ILE A 91 -9.47 1.33 -10.03
C ILE A 91 -10.64 1.93 -9.27
N GLN A 92 -11.73 1.18 -9.12
CA GLN A 92 -12.88 1.65 -8.35
C GLN A 92 -12.62 1.44 -6.85
N PRO A 93 -12.74 2.49 -6.02
CA PRO A 93 -12.74 2.33 -4.56
C PRO A 93 -13.86 1.40 -4.09
N ASP A 94 -13.58 0.61 -3.07
CA ASP A 94 -14.56 -0.26 -2.41
C ASP A 94 -14.89 0.24 -0.99
N ALA A 95 -15.78 -0.46 -0.30
CA ALA A 95 -16.16 -0.12 1.08
C ALA A 95 -14.95 -0.04 2.03
N ARG A 96 -13.90 -0.86 1.80
CA ARG A 96 -12.68 -0.80 2.63
C ARG A 96 -11.90 0.47 2.35
N SER A 97 -11.83 0.92 1.10
CA SER A 97 -11.17 2.17 0.74
C SER A 97 -11.75 3.36 1.52
N TYR A 98 -13.09 3.47 1.56
CA TYR A 98 -13.77 4.51 2.32
C TYR A 98 -13.58 4.35 3.83
N GLN A 99 -13.68 3.12 4.36
CA GLN A 99 -13.47 2.84 5.78
C GLN A 99 -12.06 3.25 6.24
N ALA A 100 -11.03 3.00 5.43
CA ALA A 100 -9.66 3.40 5.74
C ALA A 100 -9.53 4.93 5.85
N VAL A 101 -10.13 5.69 4.94
CA VAL A 101 -10.09 7.16 5.00
C VAL A 101 -10.82 7.71 6.22
N LEU A 102 -12.00 7.16 6.56
CA LEU A 102 -12.72 7.53 7.79
C LEU A 102 -11.90 7.22 9.05
N TYR A 103 -11.22 6.07 9.08
CA TYR A 103 -10.32 5.71 10.17
C TYR A 103 -9.13 6.70 10.26
N ALA A 104 -8.58 7.13 9.12
CA ALA A 104 -7.50 8.12 9.08
C ALA A 104 -7.93 9.45 9.75
N PHE A 105 -9.14 9.94 9.47
CA PHE A 105 -9.68 11.14 10.12
C PHE A 105 -9.80 10.97 11.64
N LYS A 106 -10.30 9.81 12.10
CA LYS A 106 -10.40 9.49 13.53
C LYS A 106 -9.02 9.51 14.21
N VAL A 107 -8.01 8.88 13.60
CA VAL A 107 -6.64 8.85 14.15
C VAL A 107 -6.04 10.25 14.18
N ALA A 108 -6.23 11.04 13.13
CA ALA A 108 -5.75 12.42 13.08
C ALA A 108 -6.41 13.35 14.11
N GLY A 109 -7.69 13.12 14.44
CA GLY A 109 -8.40 13.85 15.49
C GLY A 109 -7.87 13.58 16.89
N LYS A 110 -7.39 12.35 17.16
CA LYS A 110 -6.81 11.95 18.46
C LYS A 110 -5.40 12.54 18.71
N GLY A 111 -4.73 13.06 17.69
CA GLY A 111 -3.40 13.66 17.81
C GLY A 111 -3.41 15.18 18.07
N LYS A 112 -4.57 15.76 18.39
CA LYS A 112 -4.76 17.20 18.65
C LYS A 112 -5.09 17.53 20.12
N GLU A 113 -4.83 16.62 21.05
CA GLU A 113 -4.94 16.86 22.50
C GLU A 113 -3.56 17.04 23.13
#